data_AF-A0A0N1K6U8-F1
#
_entry.id   AF-A0A0N1K6U8-F1
#
_cell.length_a   1.000
_cell.length_b   1.000
_cell.length_c   1.000
_cell.angle_alpha   90.00
_cell.angle_beta   90.00
_cell.angle_gamma   90.00
#
_symmetry.space_group_name_H-M   'P 1'
#
loop_
_entity.id
_entity.type
_entity.pdbx_description
1 polymer ?
#
loop_
_entity_poly.entity_id
_entity_poly.type
_entity_poly.pdbx_seq_one_letter_code
_entity_poly.pdbx_strand_id
1 'polypeptide(L)'
;MREAAVGRLPLRRGVDLDLESLAREAGVDPSDARKAYPGEWDLLTDLVLSAYNAMGDAAERQASGPADTIGSASAPSESYLARWVEVCLNVRRWALDHPDEYALIWAAPVPGYSAPPETMAAGARTVLALLATLHQAKEAGVLAPHAEDPALSEGMRRNVEPLTAGLLAGLPDPVVTRMLTAWTQLHGMLGFEAYGHIAGVAADPEAFFVHAATAMGVHVGLPRS
;
A
#
# COMPACT_ATOMS: atom_id res chain seq x y z
N MET A 1 -10.43 32.96 17.67
CA MET A 1 -8.98 32.65 17.62
C MET A 1 -8.72 31.21 17.19
N ARG A 2 -9.26 30.19 17.88
CA ARG A 2 -9.09 28.76 17.53
C ARG A 2 -9.55 28.42 16.11
N GLU A 3 -10.75 28.84 15.70
CA GLU A 3 -11.27 28.60 14.33
C GLU A 3 -10.45 29.30 13.25
N ALA A 4 -10.04 30.55 13.51
CA ALA A 4 -9.16 31.30 12.61
C ALA A 4 -7.74 30.67 12.51
N ALA A 5 -7.26 30.04 13.58
CA ALA A 5 -6.01 29.29 13.57
C ALA A 5 -6.15 27.95 12.83
N VAL A 6 -7.27 27.24 13.00
CA VAL A 6 -7.60 26.02 12.24
C VAL A 6 -7.69 26.32 10.75
N GLY A 7 -8.31 27.43 10.35
CA GLY A 7 -8.35 27.88 8.96
C GLY A 7 -6.99 28.31 8.37
N ARG A 8 -5.95 28.41 9.20
CA ARG A 8 -4.55 28.69 8.79
C ARG A 8 -3.63 27.48 8.95
N LEU A 9 -4.13 26.36 9.51
CA LEU A 9 -3.40 25.10 9.42
C LEU A 9 -3.30 24.77 7.93
N PRO A 10 -2.09 24.61 7.38
CA PRO A 10 -1.94 24.32 5.98
C PRO A 10 -2.52 22.92 5.73
N LEU A 11 -3.77 22.86 5.29
CA LEU A 11 -4.28 21.78 4.43
C LEU A 11 -3.60 21.83 3.04
N ARG A 12 -2.61 22.72 2.88
CA ARG A 12 -2.01 23.18 1.63
C ARG A 12 -0.55 23.56 1.90
N ARG A 13 0.30 22.58 2.19
CA ARG A 13 1.71 22.78 1.83
C ARG A 13 1.78 22.42 0.35
N GLY A 14 1.90 23.44 -0.49
CA GLY A 14 2.33 23.19 -1.88
C GLY A 14 3.67 22.47 -1.84
N VAL A 15 3.94 21.64 -2.84
CA VAL A 15 5.25 21.02 -2.99
C VAL A 15 6.19 22.09 -3.54
N ASP A 16 7.30 22.36 -2.86
CA ASP A 16 8.31 23.30 -3.34
C ASP A 16 9.19 22.60 -4.40
N LEU A 17 8.69 22.59 -5.64
CA LEU A 17 9.34 21.97 -6.80
C LEU A 17 9.87 23.01 -7.78
N ASP A 18 10.61 24.01 -7.28
CA ASP A 18 11.28 24.97 -8.15
C ASP A 18 12.34 24.27 -9.02
N LEU A 19 12.01 24.03 -10.30
CA LEU A 19 12.85 23.29 -11.24
C LEU A 19 14.24 23.90 -11.41
N GLU A 20 14.36 25.23 -11.33
CA GLU A 20 15.67 25.88 -11.50
C GLU A 20 16.59 25.61 -10.31
N SER A 21 16.07 25.67 -9.08
CA SER A 21 16.83 25.34 -7.88
C SER A 21 17.18 23.87 -7.83
N LEU A 22 16.21 22.99 -8.10
CA LEU A 22 16.44 21.54 -8.14
C LEU A 22 17.44 21.13 -9.23
N ALA A 23 17.38 21.74 -10.42
CA ALA A 23 18.36 21.48 -11.48
C ALA A 23 19.79 21.87 -11.05
N ARG A 24 19.95 23.05 -10.42
CA ARG A 24 21.25 23.47 -9.89
C ARG A 24 21.79 22.53 -8.82
N GLU A 25 20.93 22.09 -7.90
CA GLU A 25 21.30 21.14 -6.83
C GLU A 25 21.69 19.78 -7.40
N ALA A 26 20.99 19.30 -8.43
CA ALA A 26 21.28 18.05 -9.11
C ALA A 26 22.46 18.12 -10.10
N GLY A 27 23.02 19.31 -10.34
CA GLY A 27 24.06 19.50 -11.36
C GLY A 27 23.56 19.34 -12.80
N VAL A 28 22.26 19.51 -13.04
CA VAL A 28 21.59 19.44 -14.35
C VAL A 28 21.42 20.86 -14.91
N ASP A 29 21.58 21.02 -16.22
CA ASP A 29 21.30 22.31 -16.86
C ASP A 29 19.81 22.68 -16.74
N PRO A 30 19.45 23.89 -16.24
CA PRO A 30 18.04 24.27 -16.07
C PRO A 30 17.22 24.28 -17.36
N SER A 31 17.84 24.45 -18.53
CA SER A 31 17.14 24.35 -19.81
C SER A 31 16.79 22.90 -20.15
N ASP A 32 17.62 21.94 -19.78
CA ASP A 32 17.35 20.51 -19.97
C ASP A 32 16.29 20.00 -18.97
N ALA A 33 16.34 20.46 -17.71
CA ALA A 33 15.31 20.16 -16.73
C ALA A 33 13.92 20.65 -17.18
N ARG A 34 13.83 21.88 -17.74
CA ARG A 34 12.57 22.41 -18.30
C ARG A 34 12.08 21.68 -19.55
N LYS A 35 12.97 21.07 -20.33
CA LYS A 35 12.57 20.21 -21.46
C LYS A 35 12.00 18.89 -20.97
N ALA A 36 12.57 18.33 -19.89
CA ALA A 36 12.11 17.08 -19.28
C ALA A 36 10.78 17.25 -18.54
N TYR A 37 10.60 18.38 -17.86
CA TYR A 37 9.39 18.71 -17.09
C TYR A 37 8.81 20.08 -17.51
N PRO A 38 8.11 20.17 -18.66
CA PRO A 38 7.57 21.44 -19.18
C PRO A 38 6.44 22.06 -18.34
N GLY A 39 5.65 21.24 -17.66
CA GLY A 39 4.48 21.61 -16.87
C GLY A 39 4.75 21.65 -15.37
N GLU A 40 3.96 22.48 -14.66
CA GLU A 40 4.03 22.65 -13.20
C GLU A 40 3.85 21.33 -12.42
N TRP A 41 3.22 20.33 -13.02
CA TRP A 41 2.91 19.04 -12.40
C TRP A 41 3.72 17.86 -12.93
N ASP A 42 4.61 18.08 -13.91
CA ASP A 42 5.28 16.99 -14.59
C ASP A 42 6.29 16.30 -13.67
N LEU A 43 7.11 17.08 -12.95
CA LEU A 43 8.02 16.53 -11.95
C LEU A 43 7.27 15.86 -10.79
N LEU A 44 6.14 16.43 -10.35
CA LEU A 44 5.33 15.82 -9.29
C LEU A 44 4.76 14.47 -9.73
N THR A 45 4.31 14.37 -10.98
CA THR A 45 3.81 13.11 -11.56
C THR A 45 4.90 12.07 -11.66
N ASP A 46 6.10 12.45 -12.09
CA ASP A 46 7.26 11.57 -12.15
C ASP A 46 7.63 11.03 -10.75
N LEU A 47 7.65 11.90 -9.74
CA LEU A 47 7.87 11.51 -8.35
C LEU A 47 6.79 10.56 -7.82
N VAL A 48 5.51 10.83 -8.11
CA VAL A 48 4.38 9.95 -7.73
C VAL A 48 4.51 8.57 -8.39
N LEU A 49 4.82 8.53 -9.69
CA LEU A 49 5.03 7.27 -10.42
C LEU A 49 6.24 6.50 -9.87
N SER A 50 7.34 7.20 -9.60
CA SER A 50 8.55 6.61 -9.02
C SER A 50 8.25 5.99 -7.65
N ALA A 51 7.57 6.72 -6.76
CA ALA A 51 7.20 6.25 -5.44
C ALA A 51 6.26 5.03 -5.49
N TYR A 52 5.20 5.07 -6.31
CA TYR A 52 4.32 3.92 -6.48
C TYR A 52 5.05 2.71 -7.06
N ASN A 53 5.95 2.91 -8.01
CA ASN A 53 6.73 1.83 -8.59
C ASN A 53 7.73 1.23 -7.59
N ALA A 54 8.41 2.05 -6.80
CA ALA A 54 9.32 1.57 -5.76
C ALA A 54 8.57 0.79 -4.66
N MET A 55 7.38 1.25 -4.26
CA MET A 55 6.50 0.50 -3.35
C MET A 55 5.99 -0.81 -3.98
N GLY A 56 5.64 -0.77 -5.26
CA GLY A 56 5.26 -1.95 -6.04
C GLY A 56 6.38 -2.99 -6.15
N ASP A 57 7.60 -2.54 -6.48
CA ASP A 57 8.80 -3.37 -6.50
C ASP A 57 9.00 -4.01 -5.12
N ALA A 58 8.79 -3.24 -4.04
CA ALA A 58 8.85 -3.76 -2.68
C ALA A 58 7.82 -4.86 -2.41
N ALA A 59 6.57 -4.65 -2.78
CA ALA A 59 5.50 -5.64 -2.62
C ALA A 59 5.76 -6.92 -3.42
N GLU A 60 6.39 -6.81 -4.60
CA GLU A 60 6.65 -7.92 -5.52
C GLU A 60 7.94 -8.68 -5.20
N ARG A 61 8.80 -8.16 -4.31
CA ARG A 61 10.00 -8.87 -3.86
C ARG A 61 9.62 -10.21 -3.24
N GLN A 62 10.17 -11.28 -3.80
CA GLN A 62 10.09 -12.63 -3.22
C GLN A 62 11.10 -12.78 -2.07
N ALA A 63 10.76 -13.59 -1.07
CA ALA A 63 11.70 -14.01 -0.03
C ALA A 63 12.96 -14.61 -0.66
N SER A 64 14.08 -13.90 -0.52
CA SER A 64 15.43 -14.46 -0.73
C SER A 64 16.07 -14.94 0.59
N GLY A 65 15.29 -15.02 1.68
CA GLY A 65 15.79 -15.31 3.01
C GLY A 65 16.17 -16.78 3.20
N PRO A 66 17.24 -17.10 3.98
CA PRO A 66 17.54 -18.47 4.38
C PRO A 66 16.38 -19.01 5.23
N ALA A 67 15.99 -20.25 4.98
CA ALA A 67 14.85 -20.97 5.54
C ALA A 67 14.92 -21.25 7.07
N ASP A 68 15.70 -20.47 7.83
CA ASP A 68 16.24 -20.89 9.13
C ASP A 68 15.66 -20.13 10.35
N THR A 69 14.65 -19.26 10.20
CA THR A 69 13.99 -18.61 11.35
C THR A 69 12.53 -18.99 11.60
N ILE A 70 11.98 -19.93 10.84
CA ILE A 70 10.79 -20.70 11.22
C ILE A 70 11.12 -22.15 10.88
N GLY A 71 11.12 -23.03 11.88
CA GLY A 71 11.70 -24.37 11.82
C GLY A 71 11.50 -25.12 10.51
N SER A 72 12.62 -25.36 9.83
CA SER A 72 12.90 -26.47 8.90
C SER A 72 11.69 -27.14 8.24
N ALA A 73 11.46 -26.82 6.97
CA ALA A 73 11.55 -27.84 5.93
C ALA A 73 11.75 -27.17 4.57
N SER A 74 12.82 -27.55 3.88
CA SER A 74 12.91 -27.39 2.44
C SER A 74 11.74 -28.15 1.79
N ALA A 75 10.68 -27.43 1.40
CA ALA A 75 9.56 -27.96 0.64
C ALA A 75 8.93 -26.84 -0.21
N PRO A 76 8.20 -27.16 -1.29
CA PRO A 76 7.42 -26.19 -2.09
C PRO A 76 6.21 -25.58 -1.33
N SER A 77 6.25 -25.51 0.00
CA SER A 77 5.12 -25.32 0.89
C SER A 77 5.27 -24.08 1.78
N GLU A 78 5.67 -22.95 1.19
CA GLU A 78 5.53 -21.69 1.92
C GLU A 78 4.03 -21.39 2.09
N SER A 79 3.58 -21.27 3.34
CA SER A 79 2.18 -20.97 3.63
C SER A 79 1.75 -19.69 2.92
N TYR A 80 0.60 -19.69 2.25
CA TYR A 80 0.02 -18.47 1.66
C TYR A 80 -0.09 -17.33 2.68
N LEU A 81 -0.31 -17.67 3.95
CA LEU A 81 -0.32 -16.70 5.04
C LEU A 81 1.06 -16.06 5.27
N ALA A 82 2.15 -16.84 5.17
CA ALA A 82 3.51 -16.33 5.29
C ALA A 82 3.83 -15.36 4.14
N ARG A 83 3.48 -15.72 2.91
CA ARG A 83 3.64 -14.85 1.73
C ARG A 83 2.84 -13.55 1.84
N TRP A 84 1.61 -13.63 2.33
CA TRP A 84 0.79 -12.44 2.63
C TRP A 84 1.50 -11.51 3.62
N VAL A 85 1.99 -12.07 4.75
CA VAL A 85 2.70 -11.30 5.77
C VAL A 85 3.98 -10.69 5.21
N GLU A 86 4.70 -11.42 4.37
CA GLU A 86 5.92 -10.94 3.74
C GLU A 86 5.67 -9.73 2.82
N VAL A 87 4.64 -9.78 1.96
CA VAL A 87 4.25 -8.64 1.13
C VAL A 87 3.98 -7.41 2.01
N CYS A 88 3.20 -7.57 3.10
CA CYS A 88 2.94 -6.48 4.04
C CYS A 88 4.23 -5.94 4.69
N LEU A 89 5.16 -6.82 5.08
CA LEU A 89 6.44 -6.43 5.68
C LEU A 89 7.35 -5.70 4.70
N ASN A 90 7.40 -6.13 3.44
CA ASN A 90 8.23 -5.48 2.43
C ASN A 90 7.74 -4.07 2.12
N VAL A 91 6.42 -3.88 2.03
CA VAL A 91 5.79 -2.55 1.88
C VAL A 91 6.05 -1.70 3.12
N ARG A 92 5.94 -2.28 4.33
CA ARG A 92 6.28 -1.57 5.58
C ARG A 92 7.71 -1.07 5.58
N ARG A 93 8.68 -1.94 5.29
CA ARG A 93 10.10 -1.56 5.24
C ARG A 93 10.31 -0.39 4.30
N TRP A 94 9.78 -0.46 3.09
CA TRP A 94 9.85 0.64 2.13
C TRP A 94 9.22 1.93 2.67
N ALA A 95 8.01 1.84 3.24
CA ALA A 95 7.32 3.01 3.79
C ALA A 95 8.10 3.70 4.93
N LEU A 96 8.84 2.95 5.74
CA LEU A 96 9.64 3.48 6.85
C LEU A 96 11.02 3.98 6.41
N ASP A 97 11.60 3.38 5.37
CA ASP A 97 12.85 3.84 4.76
C ASP A 97 12.64 5.09 3.89
N HIS A 98 11.43 5.27 3.34
CA HIS A 98 11.04 6.36 2.43
C HIS A 98 9.78 7.12 2.91
N PRO A 99 9.77 7.72 4.12
CA PRO A 99 8.56 8.30 4.71
C PRO A 99 8.00 9.49 3.92
N ASP A 100 8.86 10.30 3.29
CA ASP A 100 8.44 11.44 2.46
C ASP A 100 7.79 10.99 1.14
N GLU A 101 8.33 9.94 0.51
CA GLU A 101 7.75 9.33 -0.68
C GLU A 101 6.43 8.63 -0.36
N TYR A 102 6.34 7.94 0.79
CA TYR A 102 5.09 7.36 1.26
C TYR A 102 4.04 8.45 1.53
N ALA A 103 4.44 9.57 2.15
CA ALA A 103 3.55 10.71 2.38
C ALA A 103 3.08 11.32 1.05
N LEU A 104 3.95 11.42 0.04
CA LEU A 104 3.59 11.93 -1.28
C LEU A 104 2.41 11.16 -1.91
N ILE A 105 2.37 9.84 -1.74
CA ILE A 105 1.34 8.99 -2.37
C ILE A 105 0.13 8.69 -1.47
N TRP A 106 0.27 8.72 -0.13
CA TRP A 106 -0.78 8.31 0.81
C TRP A 106 -1.22 9.37 1.84
N ALA A 107 -0.57 10.54 1.90
CA ALA A 107 -1.02 11.64 2.76
C ALA A 107 -2.12 12.48 2.10
N ALA A 108 -2.37 13.67 2.67
CA ALA A 108 -3.34 14.60 2.12
C ALA A 108 -2.96 14.99 0.68
N PRO A 109 -3.92 14.99 -0.27
CA PRO A 109 -3.63 15.28 -1.66
C PRO A 109 -3.10 16.70 -1.87
N VAL A 110 -2.22 16.86 -2.85
CA VAL A 110 -1.66 18.17 -3.24
C VAL A 110 -2.76 19.02 -3.90
N PRO A 111 -3.10 20.20 -3.36
CA PRO A 111 -4.15 21.04 -3.92
C PRO A 111 -3.84 21.48 -5.36
N GLY A 112 -4.80 21.29 -6.28
CA GLY A 112 -4.65 21.67 -7.68
C GLY A 112 -3.98 20.61 -8.57
N TYR A 113 -3.36 19.59 -7.96
CA TYR A 113 -2.80 18.46 -8.69
C TYR A 113 -3.87 17.39 -8.95
N SER A 114 -3.93 16.90 -10.18
CA SER A 114 -4.73 15.73 -10.56
C SER A 114 -3.78 14.68 -11.13
N ALA A 115 -3.58 13.59 -10.38
CA ALA A 115 -2.74 12.49 -10.83
C ALA A 115 -3.31 11.88 -12.12
N PRO A 116 -2.47 11.65 -13.16
CA PRO A 116 -2.95 11.10 -14.42
C PRO A 116 -3.23 9.58 -14.30
N PRO A 117 -4.02 8.99 -15.20
CA PRO A 117 -4.54 7.62 -15.07
C PRO A 117 -3.48 6.53 -14.86
N GLU A 118 -2.27 6.69 -15.41
CA GLU A 118 -1.15 5.77 -15.26
C GLU A 118 -0.70 5.58 -13.81
N THR A 119 -0.92 6.57 -12.94
CA THR A 119 -0.63 6.46 -11.50
C THR A 119 -1.50 5.40 -10.81
N MET A 120 -2.71 5.15 -11.32
CA MET A 120 -3.58 4.09 -10.81
C MET A 120 -2.99 2.70 -11.08
N ALA A 121 -2.38 2.49 -12.24
CA ALA A 121 -1.75 1.22 -12.58
C ALA A 121 -0.51 0.97 -11.70
N ALA A 122 0.33 2.00 -11.51
CA ALA A 122 1.48 1.92 -10.61
C ALA A 122 1.05 1.66 -9.15
N GLY A 123 0.05 2.40 -8.65
CA GLY A 123 -0.46 2.24 -7.30
C GLY A 123 -1.17 0.91 -7.03
N ALA A 124 -1.70 0.26 -8.06
CA ALA A 124 -2.35 -1.05 -7.92
C ALA A 124 -1.37 -2.21 -7.65
N ARG A 125 -0.07 -2.04 -7.90
CA ARG A 125 0.92 -3.13 -7.80
C ARG A 125 0.96 -3.80 -6.43
N THR A 126 0.86 -3.02 -5.36
CA THR A 126 0.87 -3.57 -3.99
C THR A 126 -0.36 -4.42 -3.69
N VAL A 127 -1.57 -3.96 -4.07
CA VAL A 127 -2.76 -4.79 -3.89
C VAL A 127 -2.71 -6.02 -4.79
N LEU A 128 -2.24 -5.89 -6.04
CA LEU A 128 -2.08 -7.02 -6.97
C LEU A 128 -1.16 -8.12 -6.41
N ALA A 129 -0.07 -7.78 -5.71
CA ALA A 129 0.79 -8.74 -5.05
C ALA A 129 0.06 -9.55 -3.95
N LEU A 130 -0.78 -8.88 -3.14
CA LEU A 130 -1.63 -9.54 -2.15
C LEU A 130 -2.68 -10.44 -2.81
N LEU A 131 -3.31 -9.96 -3.90
CA LEU A 131 -4.32 -10.73 -4.63
C LEU A 131 -3.76 -11.96 -5.31
N ALA A 132 -2.53 -11.89 -5.84
CA ALA A 132 -1.85 -13.05 -6.38
C ALA A 132 -1.78 -14.20 -5.34
N THR A 133 -1.53 -13.85 -4.07
CA THR A 133 -1.53 -14.82 -2.96
C THR A 133 -2.93 -15.41 -2.72
N LEU A 134 -3.99 -14.59 -2.75
CA LEU A 134 -5.37 -15.07 -2.58
C LEU A 134 -5.84 -15.95 -3.74
N HIS A 135 -5.50 -15.59 -4.98
CA HIS A 135 -5.85 -16.37 -6.17
C HIS A 135 -5.18 -17.75 -6.13
N GLN A 136 -3.90 -17.82 -5.77
CA GLN A 136 -3.20 -19.09 -5.66
C GLN A 136 -3.75 -19.95 -4.51
N ALA A 137 -4.12 -19.35 -3.37
CA ALA A 137 -4.79 -20.05 -2.28
C ALA A 137 -6.17 -20.59 -2.70
N LYS A 138 -6.91 -19.84 -3.51
CA LYS A 138 -8.19 -20.26 -4.08
C LYS A 138 -8.00 -21.43 -5.06
N GLU A 139 -7.03 -21.35 -5.96
CA GLU A 139 -6.71 -22.41 -6.93
C GLU A 139 -6.27 -23.70 -6.24
N ALA A 140 -5.55 -23.60 -5.13
CA ALA A 140 -5.19 -24.74 -4.29
C ALA A 140 -6.36 -25.26 -3.43
N GLY A 141 -7.52 -24.60 -3.45
CA GLY A 141 -8.71 -25.00 -2.69
C GLY A 141 -8.60 -24.77 -1.18
N VAL A 142 -7.67 -23.93 -0.73
CA VAL A 142 -7.39 -23.68 0.70
C VAL A 142 -7.86 -22.30 1.17
N LEU A 143 -8.31 -21.43 0.26
CA LEU A 143 -8.94 -20.16 0.62
C LEU A 143 -10.34 -20.42 1.17
N ALA A 144 -10.54 -20.20 2.47
CA ALA A 144 -11.79 -20.49 3.15
C ALA A 144 -12.66 -19.22 3.33
N PRO A 145 -13.96 -19.26 3.01
CA PRO A 145 -14.91 -18.28 3.54
C PRO A 145 -15.09 -18.49 5.06
N HIS A 146 -15.46 -17.44 5.79
CA HIS A 146 -15.84 -17.61 7.20
C HIS A 146 -17.30 -18.03 7.25
N ALA A 147 -17.60 -19.07 8.03
CA ALA A 147 -18.96 -19.61 8.12
C ALA A 147 -20.01 -18.58 8.60
N GLU A 148 -19.54 -17.52 9.30
CA GLU A 148 -20.37 -16.49 9.92
C GLU A 148 -20.30 -15.14 9.20
N ASP A 149 -19.89 -15.11 7.92
CA ASP A 149 -19.87 -13.86 7.15
C ASP A 149 -21.28 -13.23 7.09
N PRO A 150 -21.44 -11.96 7.51
CA PRO A 150 -22.74 -11.32 7.52
C PRO A 150 -23.25 -11.09 6.09
N ALA A 151 -24.58 -11.14 5.93
CA ALA A 151 -25.20 -10.76 4.67
C ALA A 151 -24.83 -9.30 4.32
N LEU A 152 -24.42 -9.07 3.07
CA LEU A 152 -24.07 -7.73 2.61
C LEU A 152 -25.31 -6.83 2.62
N SER A 153 -25.15 -5.60 3.12
CA SER A 153 -26.13 -4.54 2.90
C SER A 153 -26.16 -4.14 1.41
N GLU A 154 -27.19 -3.42 0.98
CA GLU A 154 -27.24 -2.90 -0.39
C GLU A 154 -26.07 -1.97 -0.72
N GLY A 155 -25.67 -1.12 0.24
CA GLY A 155 -24.50 -0.26 0.09
C GLY A 155 -23.22 -1.06 -0.10
N MET A 156 -23.04 -2.15 0.65
CA MET A 156 -21.87 -3.01 0.49
C MET A 156 -21.89 -3.79 -0.83
N ARG A 157 -23.04 -4.25 -1.31
CA ARG A 157 -23.15 -4.85 -2.64
C ARG A 157 -22.67 -3.88 -3.73
N ARG A 158 -23.11 -2.61 -3.70
CA ARG A 158 -22.64 -1.58 -4.64
C ARG A 158 -21.13 -1.36 -4.60
N ASN A 159 -20.49 -1.54 -3.45
CA ASN A 159 -19.03 -1.44 -3.32
C ASN A 159 -18.31 -2.68 -3.87
N VAL A 160 -18.88 -3.88 -3.67
CA VAL A 160 -18.26 -5.16 -4.02
C VAL A 160 -18.42 -5.49 -5.50
N GLU A 161 -19.60 -5.23 -6.08
CA GLU A 161 -19.95 -5.61 -7.47
C GLU A 161 -18.89 -5.17 -8.51
N PRO A 162 -18.43 -3.90 -8.54
CA PRO A 162 -17.42 -3.48 -9.53
C PRO A 162 -16.07 -4.16 -9.33
N LEU A 163 -15.74 -4.53 -8.09
CA LEU A 163 -14.46 -5.18 -7.77
C LEU A 163 -14.48 -6.66 -8.15
N THR A 164 -15.58 -7.36 -7.86
CA THR A 164 -15.80 -8.75 -8.29
C THR A 164 -15.88 -8.86 -9.82
N ALA A 165 -16.29 -7.80 -10.52
CA ALA A 165 -16.26 -7.74 -11.99
C ALA A 165 -14.90 -7.29 -12.57
N GLY A 166 -13.98 -6.80 -11.73
CA GLY A 166 -12.74 -6.17 -12.14
C GLY A 166 -11.52 -6.70 -11.39
N LEU A 167 -10.88 -5.86 -10.57
CA LEU A 167 -9.60 -6.15 -9.91
C LEU A 167 -9.60 -7.43 -9.05
N LEU A 168 -10.75 -7.78 -8.46
CA LEU A 168 -10.93 -8.95 -7.58
C LEU A 168 -11.69 -10.10 -8.26
N ALA A 169 -11.73 -10.10 -9.60
CA ALA A 169 -12.50 -11.07 -10.35
C ALA A 169 -12.16 -12.53 -10.01
N GLY A 170 -13.20 -13.30 -9.71
CA GLY A 170 -13.09 -14.70 -9.35
C GLY A 170 -12.86 -14.96 -7.86
N LEU A 171 -12.72 -13.95 -7.00
CA LEU A 171 -12.79 -14.18 -5.55
C LEU A 171 -14.26 -14.19 -5.07
N PRO A 172 -14.61 -14.97 -4.03
CA PRO A 172 -15.95 -14.91 -3.43
C PRO A 172 -16.24 -13.53 -2.81
N ASP A 173 -17.48 -13.04 -2.91
CA ASP A 173 -17.89 -11.73 -2.37
C ASP A 173 -17.52 -11.49 -0.89
N PRO A 174 -17.62 -12.49 0.01
CA PRO A 174 -17.17 -12.30 1.38
C PRO A 174 -15.64 -12.06 1.49
N VAL A 175 -14.84 -12.73 0.66
CA VAL A 175 -13.38 -12.50 0.58
C VAL A 175 -13.11 -11.10 0.07
N VAL A 176 -13.82 -10.65 -0.97
CA VAL A 176 -13.70 -9.29 -1.52
C VAL A 176 -13.98 -8.23 -0.46
N THR A 177 -15.04 -8.45 0.33
CA THR A 177 -15.42 -7.53 1.42
C THR A 177 -14.32 -7.43 2.48
N ARG A 178 -13.76 -8.58 2.91
CA ARG A 178 -12.68 -8.60 3.91
C ARG A 178 -11.36 -8.07 3.36
N MET A 179 -11.11 -8.26 2.07
CA MET A 179 -9.93 -7.72 1.39
C MET A 179 -9.97 -6.18 1.38
N LEU A 180 -11.14 -5.57 1.17
CA LEU A 180 -11.30 -4.11 1.31
C LEU A 180 -10.95 -3.63 2.73
N THR A 181 -11.41 -4.35 3.76
CA THR A 181 -11.05 -4.03 5.16
C THR A 181 -9.56 -4.18 5.40
N ALA A 182 -8.95 -5.30 5.01
CA ALA A 182 -7.52 -5.53 5.17
C ALA A 182 -6.66 -4.50 4.41
N TRP A 183 -7.06 -4.12 3.19
CA TRP A 183 -6.35 -3.14 2.37
C TRP A 183 -6.30 -1.76 3.02
N THR A 184 -7.47 -1.30 3.50
CA THR A 184 -7.59 0.00 4.19
C THR A 184 -6.91 -0.02 5.54
N GLN A 185 -6.98 -1.13 6.27
CA GLN A 185 -6.28 -1.31 7.54
C GLN A 185 -4.74 -1.29 7.36
N LEU A 186 -4.20 -1.95 6.34
CA LEU A 186 -2.77 -1.94 6.04
C LEU A 186 -2.26 -0.51 5.86
N HIS A 187 -2.90 0.30 5.01
CA HIS A 187 -2.51 1.70 4.78
C HIS A 187 -2.72 2.57 6.01
N GLY A 188 -3.77 2.30 6.80
CA GLY A 188 -3.99 2.96 8.08
C GLY A 188 -2.85 2.71 9.06
N MET A 189 -2.39 1.45 9.18
CA MET A 189 -1.26 1.09 10.02
C MET A 189 0.06 1.70 9.53
N LEU A 190 0.33 1.59 8.23
CA LEU A 190 1.53 2.15 7.61
C LEU A 190 1.61 3.66 7.76
N GLY A 191 0.52 4.39 7.51
CA GLY A 191 0.46 5.84 7.74
C GLY A 191 0.60 6.19 9.21
N PHE A 192 -0.07 5.46 10.10
CA PHE A 192 0.05 5.68 11.54
C PHE A 192 1.50 5.53 12.02
N GLU A 193 2.23 4.57 11.47
CA GLU A 193 3.62 4.32 11.79
C GLU A 193 4.58 5.32 11.12
N ALA A 194 4.49 5.51 9.80
CA ALA A 194 5.34 6.41 9.03
C ALA A 194 5.24 7.87 9.50
N TYR A 195 4.08 8.28 10.03
CA TYR A 195 3.87 9.62 10.59
C TYR A 195 4.20 9.73 12.09
N GLY A 196 4.82 8.70 12.67
CA GLY A 196 5.36 8.71 14.04
C GLY A 196 4.35 8.49 15.15
N HIS A 197 3.10 8.11 14.85
CA HIS A 197 2.07 7.92 15.87
C HIS A 197 2.21 6.59 16.64
N ILE A 198 2.98 5.63 16.12
CA ILE A 198 3.12 4.28 16.74
C ILE A 198 3.88 4.29 18.08
N ALA A 199 4.77 5.28 18.30
CA ALA A 199 5.74 5.26 19.40
C ALA A 199 5.09 5.23 20.81
N GLY A 200 3.86 5.74 20.93
CA GLY A 200 3.09 5.70 22.17
C GLY A 200 2.12 4.51 22.30
N VAL A 201 2.02 3.66 21.28
CA VAL A 201 1.00 2.59 21.18
C VAL A 201 1.60 1.21 21.28
N ALA A 202 2.75 0.97 20.64
CA ALA A 202 3.41 -0.34 20.63
C ALA A 202 4.86 -0.23 21.14
N ALA A 203 5.19 -1.01 22.17
CA ALA A 203 6.56 -1.11 22.68
C ALA A 203 7.50 -1.80 21.68
N ASP A 204 6.95 -2.68 20.85
CA ASP A 204 7.62 -3.32 19.71
C ASP A 204 6.71 -3.17 18.46
N PRO A 205 6.92 -2.10 17.66
CA PRO A 205 6.13 -1.83 16.47
C PRO A 205 6.19 -2.95 15.42
N GLU A 206 7.34 -3.61 15.27
CA GLU A 206 7.51 -4.68 14.29
C GLU A 206 6.72 -5.93 14.69
N ALA A 207 6.82 -6.36 15.94
CA ALA A 207 6.04 -7.49 16.45
C ALA A 207 4.52 -7.22 16.37
N PHE A 208 4.09 -5.99 16.69
CA PHE A 208 2.69 -5.58 16.50
C PHE A 208 2.26 -5.68 15.03
N PHE A 209 3.08 -5.16 14.11
CA PHE A 209 2.77 -5.19 12.69
C PHE A 209 2.67 -6.62 12.15
N VAL A 210 3.61 -7.52 12.49
CA VAL A 210 3.57 -8.93 12.10
C VAL A 210 2.29 -9.60 12.61
N HIS A 211 1.92 -9.36 13.87
CA HIS A 211 0.69 -9.89 14.45
C HIS A 211 -0.54 -9.42 13.67
N ALA A 212 -0.65 -8.13 13.40
CA ALA A 212 -1.76 -7.55 12.67
C ALA A 212 -1.82 -8.01 11.20
N ALA A 213 -0.68 -8.08 10.51
CA ALA A 213 -0.59 -8.61 9.14
C ALA A 213 -1.04 -10.07 9.07
N THR A 214 -0.65 -10.89 10.05
CA THR A 214 -1.09 -12.27 10.19
C THR A 214 -2.61 -12.34 10.43
N ALA A 215 -3.13 -11.50 11.33
CA ALA A 215 -4.56 -11.42 11.61
C ALA A 215 -5.36 -10.99 10.37
N MET A 216 -4.85 -10.04 9.57
CA MET A 216 -5.45 -9.64 8.30
C MET A 216 -5.46 -10.78 7.28
N GLY A 217 -4.38 -11.55 7.16
CA GLY A 217 -4.30 -12.71 6.26
C GLY A 217 -5.33 -13.79 6.62
N VAL A 218 -5.45 -14.10 7.92
CA VAL A 218 -6.50 -15.01 8.43
C VAL A 218 -7.89 -14.43 8.21
N HIS A 219 -8.05 -13.12 8.42
CA HIS A 219 -9.31 -12.43 8.19
C HIS A 219 -9.74 -12.60 6.74
N VAL A 220 -8.89 -12.39 5.74
CA VAL A 220 -9.27 -12.57 4.33
C VAL A 220 -9.53 -14.02 3.92
N GLY A 221 -9.13 -15.01 4.75
CA GLY A 221 -9.47 -16.43 4.58
C GLY A 221 -8.29 -17.34 4.33
N LEU A 222 -7.05 -16.86 4.54
CA LEU A 222 -5.85 -17.69 4.45
C LEU A 222 -5.74 -18.61 5.68
N PRO A 223 -5.41 -19.89 5.49
CA PRO A 223 -5.34 -20.85 6.59
C PRO A 223 -4.14 -20.55 7.49
N ARG A 224 -4.32 -20.78 8.80
CA ARG A 224 -3.18 -21.00 9.70
C ARG A 224 -2.60 -22.37 9.38
N SER A 225 -1.27 -22.46 9.26
CA SER A 225 -0.58 -23.74 9.07
C SER A 225 -0.76 -24.65 10.28
#